data_AF-A0A4P8EKD8-F1
#
_entry.id   AF-A0A4P8EKD8-F1
#
_cell.length_a   1.000
_cell.length_b   1.000
_cell.length_c   1.000
_cell.angle_alpha   90.00
_cell.angle_beta   90.00
_cell.angle_gamma   90.00
#
_symmetry.space_group_name_H-M   'P 1'
#
loop_
_entity.id
_entity.type
_entity.pdbx_description
1 polymer ?
#
loop_
_entity_poly.entity_id
_entity_poly.type
_entity_poly.pdbx_seq_one_letter_code
_entity_poly.pdbx_strand_id
1 'polypeptide(L)'
;MATILAGVGLLLGALVLTGKVGSLAYDLIAMAGDNTVILLIAGALTSMVLGMGMTISAAYLFLAIALAPALTESGLDPLAIHMFMLYWGMISYITPPIAFAAFAAAPISGSSSMRTGFEAMRLGTIIYFIPFFFVLNPALIGQGTTAEIASVLGSAIVGVLLLSAALQGYLLGIGRLGHARFVQWPIRVALFTGGLLLLVPGGDNFGGISGSVFTLVAVGCVAVALALQFVIQNPNKARIGVLSE
;
A
#
# COMPACT_ATOMS: atom_id res chain seq x y z
N MET A 1 -8.77 -23.51 16.72
CA MET A 1 -8.03 -22.27 17.05
C MET A 1 -7.14 -22.44 18.28
N ALA A 2 -7.67 -22.89 19.42
CA ALA A 2 -6.87 -23.13 20.63
C ALA A 2 -5.64 -24.04 20.40
N THR A 3 -5.78 -25.13 19.63
CA THR A 3 -4.68 -26.06 19.31
C THR A 3 -3.56 -25.42 18.48
N ILE A 4 -3.90 -24.58 17.50
CA ILE A 4 -2.93 -23.85 16.66
C ILE A 4 -2.17 -22.84 17.52
N LEU A 5 -2.89 -22.08 18.36
CA LEU A 5 -2.28 -21.09 19.25
C LEU A 5 -1.38 -21.74 20.31
N ALA A 6 -1.77 -22.91 20.84
CA ALA A 6 -0.94 -23.67 21.76
C ALA A 6 0.37 -24.13 21.10
N GLY A 7 0.30 -24.67 19.87
CA GLY A 7 1.49 -25.07 19.12
C GLY A 7 2.43 -23.91 18.81
N VAL A 8 1.88 -22.78 18.37
CA VAL A 8 2.66 -21.55 18.10
C VAL A 8 3.25 -20.99 19.39
N GLY A 9 2.51 -21.00 20.49
CA GLY A 9 2.99 -20.57 21.81
C GLY A 9 4.17 -21.42 22.31
N LEU A 10 4.13 -22.74 22.13
CA LEU A 10 5.25 -23.63 22.46
C LEU A 10 6.48 -23.36 21.57
N LEU A 11 6.27 -23.17 20.27
CA LEU A 11 7.34 -22.84 19.32
C LEU A 11 8.01 -21.50 19.69
N LEU A 12 7.20 -20.47 19.96
CA LEU A 12 7.67 -19.16 20.40
C LEU A 12 8.39 -19.24 21.74
N GLY A 13 7.85 -20.00 22.71
CA GLY A 13 8.50 -20.24 23.99
C GLY A 13 9.89 -20.85 23.83
N ALA A 14 10.05 -21.84 22.94
CA ALA A 14 11.36 -22.42 22.63
C ALA A 14 12.32 -21.41 21.96
N LEU A 15 11.82 -20.57 21.05
CA LEU A 15 12.65 -19.55 20.40
C LEU A 15 13.13 -18.47 21.37
N VAL A 16 12.26 -18.05 22.31
CA VAL A 16 12.62 -17.09 23.36
C VAL A 16 13.65 -17.71 24.32
N LEU A 17 13.46 -18.96 24.75
CA LEU A 17 14.41 -19.67 25.62
C LEU A 17 15.79 -19.88 24.98
N THR A 18 15.83 -20.05 23.65
CA THR A 18 17.10 -20.20 22.90
C THR A 18 17.75 -18.86 22.54
N GLY A 19 17.10 -17.72 22.81
CA GLY A 19 17.60 -16.39 22.46
C GLY A 19 17.58 -16.05 20.98
N LYS A 20 17.09 -16.95 20.11
CA LYS A 20 17.09 -16.75 18.65
C LYS A 20 16.13 -15.67 18.18
N VAL A 21 15.09 -15.36 18.95
CA VAL A 21 14.17 -14.25 18.64
C VAL A 21 14.92 -12.91 18.61
N GLY A 22 15.74 -12.66 19.64
CA GLY A 22 16.53 -11.43 19.74
C GLY A 22 17.61 -11.35 18.66
N SER A 23 18.25 -12.47 18.32
CA SER A 23 19.25 -12.48 17.24
C SER A 23 18.64 -12.19 15.88
N LEU A 24 17.44 -12.70 15.59
CA LEU A 24 16.75 -12.42 14.33
C LEU A 24 16.42 -10.93 14.16
N ALA A 25 15.97 -10.29 15.24
CA ALA A 25 15.71 -8.85 15.26
C ALA A 25 17.01 -8.05 14.99
N TYR A 26 18.10 -8.43 15.66
CA TYR A 26 19.41 -7.82 15.50
C TYR A 26 19.97 -8.01 14.08
N ASP A 27 19.87 -9.22 13.53
CA ASP A 27 20.32 -9.53 12.17
C ASP A 27 19.55 -8.72 11.12
N LEU A 28 18.24 -8.53 11.31
CA LEU A 28 17.40 -7.68 10.46
C LEU A 28 17.83 -6.22 10.51
N ILE A 29 18.11 -5.67 11.70
CA ILE A 29 18.62 -4.30 11.86
C ILE A 29 20.02 -4.19 11.23
N ALA A 30 20.91 -5.14 11.48
CA ALA A 30 22.26 -5.15 10.94
C ALA A 30 22.29 -5.23 9.41
N MET A 31 21.35 -5.97 8.80
CA MET A 31 21.18 -6.03 7.35
C MET A 31 20.54 -4.78 6.75
N ALA A 32 19.58 -4.16 7.45
CA ALA A 32 18.89 -2.95 6.99
C ALA A 32 19.72 -1.67 7.18
N GLY A 33 20.64 -1.67 8.16
CA GLY A 33 21.39 -0.50 8.60
C GLY A 33 20.46 0.61 9.12
N ASP A 34 20.87 1.87 8.94
CA ASP A 34 20.06 3.06 9.29
C ASP A 34 18.90 3.34 8.31
N ASN A 35 18.62 2.43 7.36
CA ASN A 35 17.60 2.66 6.35
C ASN A 35 16.25 2.02 6.73
N THR A 36 15.38 2.84 7.33
CA THR A 36 14.01 2.47 7.72
C THR A 36 13.19 1.87 6.58
N VAL A 37 13.40 2.30 5.33
CA VAL A 37 12.64 1.80 4.17
C VAL A 37 12.98 0.33 3.89
N ILE A 38 14.25 -0.05 3.98
CA ILE A 38 14.68 -1.44 3.77
C ILE A 38 14.08 -2.33 4.86
N LEU A 39 14.10 -1.86 6.11
CA LEU A 39 13.53 -2.57 7.24
C LEU A 39 12.01 -2.79 7.06
N LEU A 40 11.29 -1.78 6.59
CA LEU A 40 9.86 -1.89 6.29
C LEU A 40 9.57 -2.85 5.13
N ILE A 41 10.36 -2.83 4.07
CA ILE A 41 10.20 -3.76 2.94
C ILE A 41 10.47 -5.20 3.41
N ALA A 42 11.52 -5.43 4.18
CA ALA A 42 11.82 -6.74 4.75
C ALA A 42 10.68 -7.20 5.68
N GLY A 43 10.17 -6.31 6.53
CA GLY A 43 9.01 -6.57 7.39
C GLY A 43 7.76 -6.93 6.59
N ALA A 44 7.45 -6.21 5.50
CA ALA A 44 6.35 -6.49 4.59
C ALA A 44 6.47 -7.87 3.93
N LEU A 45 7.65 -8.21 3.41
CA LEU A 45 7.88 -9.50 2.75
C LEU A 45 7.78 -10.66 3.74
N THR A 46 8.43 -10.55 4.91
CA THR A 46 8.36 -11.59 5.94
C THR A 46 6.94 -11.76 6.46
N SER A 47 6.21 -10.67 6.70
CA SER A 47 4.81 -10.75 7.13
C SER A 47 3.87 -11.31 6.07
N MET A 48 4.08 -10.98 4.80
CA MET A 48 3.35 -11.57 3.67
C MET A 48 3.59 -13.08 3.55
N VAL A 49 4.85 -13.53 3.61
CA VAL A 49 5.23 -14.95 3.50
C VAL A 49 4.70 -15.76 4.68
N LEU A 50 4.86 -15.25 5.90
CA LEU A 50 4.33 -15.92 7.10
C LEU A 50 2.79 -15.93 7.12
N GLY A 51 2.16 -14.87 6.62
CA GLY A 51 0.71 -14.78 6.46
C GLY A 51 0.13 -15.75 5.42
N MET A 52 0.95 -16.28 4.50
CA MET A 52 0.54 -17.31 3.55
C MET A 52 0.50 -18.72 4.18
N GLY A 53 1.38 -19.00 5.14
CA GLY A 53 1.56 -20.36 5.68
C GLY A 53 0.79 -20.68 6.97
N MET A 54 0.23 -19.67 7.65
CA MET A 54 -0.35 -19.80 8.98
C MET A 54 -1.68 -19.05 9.09
N THR A 55 -2.41 -19.25 10.21
CA THR A 55 -3.57 -18.38 10.51
C THR A 55 -3.08 -16.96 10.83
N ILE A 56 -3.85 -15.94 10.47
CA ILE A 56 -3.49 -14.51 10.70
C ILE A 56 -3.08 -14.26 12.15
N SER A 57 -3.81 -14.84 13.12
CA SER A 57 -3.48 -14.69 14.54
C SER A 57 -2.13 -15.30 14.91
N ALA A 58 -1.79 -16.46 14.36
CA ALA A 58 -0.50 -17.11 14.60
C ALA A 58 0.66 -16.34 13.95
N ALA A 59 0.48 -15.89 12.70
CA ALA A 59 1.45 -15.06 12.00
C ALA A 59 1.71 -13.75 12.73
N TYR A 60 0.65 -13.07 13.17
CA TYR A 60 0.77 -11.83 13.95
C TYR A 60 1.54 -12.05 15.25
N LEU A 61 1.23 -13.08 16.04
CA LEU A 61 1.95 -13.35 17.30
C LEU A 61 3.44 -13.61 17.07
N PHE A 62 3.77 -14.38 16.03
CA PHE A 62 5.15 -14.64 15.68
C PHE A 62 5.88 -13.36 15.28
N LEU A 63 5.30 -12.57 14.37
CA LEU A 63 5.86 -11.31 13.91
C LEU A 63 5.99 -10.29 15.06
N ALA A 64 4.99 -10.23 15.95
CA ALA A 64 4.98 -9.34 17.11
C ALA A 64 6.15 -9.61 18.07
N ILE A 65 6.59 -10.86 18.18
CA ILE A 65 7.69 -11.26 19.06
C ILE A 65 9.04 -11.20 18.32
N ALA A 66 9.09 -11.61 17.05
CA ALA A 66 10.33 -11.74 16.29
C ALA A 66 10.77 -10.48 15.53
N LEU A 67 9.82 -9.70 14.99
CA LEU A 67 10.11 -8.56 14.10
C LEU A 67 9.70 -7.22 14.68
N ALA A 68 8.63 -7.15 15.50
CA ALA A 68 8.20 -5.88 16.09
C ALA A 68 9.31 -5.16 16.86
N PRO A 69 10.10 -5.83 17.71
CA PRO A 69 11.17 -5.17 18.47
C PRO A 69 12.17 -4.48 17.55
N ALA A 70 12.58 -5.13 16.45
CA ALA A 70 13.51 -4.59 15.48
C ALA A 70 13.00 -3.29 14.84
N LEU A 71 11.72 -3.27 14.48
CA LEU A 71 11.08 -2.09 13.89
C LEU A 71 10.87 -0.98 14.93
N THR A 72 10.50 -1.31 16.17
CA THR A 72 10.31 -0.31 17.23
C THR A 72 11.62 0.33 17.65
N GLU A 73 12.72 -0.42 17.65
CA GLU A 73 14.06 0.10 17.95
C GLU A 73 14.55 1.10 16.89
N SER A 74 14.03 1.01 15.66
CA SER A 74 14.31 1.99 14.60
C SER A 74 13.62 3.36 14.80
N GLY A 75 12.88 3.54 15.90
CA GLY A 75 12.23 4.81 16.26
C GLY A 75 10.82 4.99 15.71
N LEU A 76 10.24 3.95 15.12
CA LEU A 76 8.87 3.94 14.59
C LEU A 76 7.83 3.69 15.70
N ASP A 77 6.62 4.21 15.52
CA ASP A 77 5.53 4.03 16.48
C ASP A 77 5.14 2.54 16.65
N PRO A 78 5.11 2.01 17.89
CA PRO A 78 4.79 0.60 18.13
C PRO A 78 3.41 0.17 17.62
N LEU A 79 2.39 1.02 17.79
CA LEU A 79 1.04 0.69 17.34
C LEU A 79 0.99 0.59 15.81
N ALA A 80 1.63 1.53 15.12
CA ALA A 80 1.76 1.51 13.67
C ALA A 80 2.47 0.24 13.18
N ILE A 81 3.54 -0.18 13.85
CA ILE A 81 4.26 -1.42 13.52
C ILE A 81 3.37 -2.66 13.68
N HIS A 82 2.65 -2.79 14.78
CA HIS A 82 1.75 -3.93 14.99
C HIS A 82 0.63 -3.97 13.95
N MET A 83 0.05 -2.82 13.63
CA MET A 83 -0.93 -2.70 12.55
C MET A 83 -0.32 -3.03 11.19
N PHE A 84 0.91 -2.60 10.91
CA PHE A 84 1.62 -2.87 9.67
C PHE A 84 1.80 -4.37 9.44
N MET A 85 2.31 -5.08 10.44
CA MET A 85 2.51 -6.53 10.36
C MET A 85 1.21 -7.30 10.23
N LEU A 86 0.17 -6.89 10.97
CA LEU A 86 -1.16 -7.48 10.84
C LEU A 86 -1.73 -7.26 9.43
N TYR A 87 -1.61 -6.04 8.90
CA TYR A 87 -2.17 -5.65 7.62
C TYR A 87 -1.47 -6.39 6.47
N TRP A 88 -0.14 -6.44 6.46
CA TRP A 88 0.61 -7.23 5.48
C TRP A 88 0.36 -8.73 5.60
N GLY A 89 0.17 -9.24 6.81
CA GLY A 89 -0.27 -10.61 7.04
C GLY A 89 -1.66 -10.91 6.46
N MET A 90 -2.57 -9.93 6.41
CA MET A 90 -3.88 -10.08 5.78
C MET A 90 -3.85 -9.90 4.27
N ILE A 91 -2.95 -9.05 3.74
CA ILE A 91 -2.79 -8.84 2.30
C ILE A 91 -2.48 -10.16 1.57
N SER A 92 -1.79 -11.11 2.22
CA SER A 92 -1.52 -12.44 1.65
C SER A 92 -2.78 -13.17 1.16
N TYR A 93 -3.96 -12.84 1.69
CA TYR A 93 -5.25 -13.45 1.33
C TYR A 93 -5.82 -12.90 0.01
N ILE A 94 -5.26 -11.82 -0.54
CA ILE A 94 -5.60 -11.29 -1.87
C ILE A 94 -4.47 -11.49 -2.89
N THR A 95 -3.25 -11.80 -2.43
CA THR A 95 -2.08 -12.04 -3.29
C THR A 95 -2.05 -13.50 -3.79
N PRO A 96 -1.94 -13.75 -5.11
CA PRO A 96 -1.49 -15.04 -5.61
C PRO A 96 -0.10 -15.38 -5.03
N PRO A 97 0.16 -16.63 -4.60
CA PRO A 97 -0.50 -17.87 -5.03
C PRO A 97 -1.66 -18.35 -4.15
N ILE A 98 -2.03 -17.66 -3.07
CA ILE A 98 -3.04 -18.18 -2.12
C ILE A 98 -4.41 -17.53 -2.32
N ALA A 99 -4.45 -16.20 -2.50
CA ALA A 99 -5.63 -15.39 -2.86
C ALA A 99 -7.00 -16.00 -2.49
N PHE A 100 -7.17 -16.39 -1.22
CA PHE A 100 -8.16 -17.38 -0.77
C PHE A 100 -9.60 -17.05 -1.21
N ALA A 101 -10.01 -15.80 -1.02
CA ALA A 101 -11.35 -15.34 -1.41
C ALA A 101 -11.55 -15.33 -2.94
N ALA A 102 -10.54 -14.90 -3.70
CA ALA A 102 -10.60 -14.87 -5.15
C ALA A 102 -10.63 -16.30 -5.74
N PHE A 103 -9.92 -17.24 -5.13
CA PHE A 103 -9.88 -18.63 -5.57
C PHE A 103 -11.19 -19.37 -5.26
N ALA A 104 -11.83 -19.05 -4.13
CA ALA A 104 -13.17 -19.54 -3.82
C ALA A 104 -14.25 -18.97 -4.75
N ALA A 105 -14.10 -17.72 -5.20
CA ALA A 105 -15.04 -17.07 -6.11
C ALA A 105 -14.86 -17.49 -7.59
N ALA A 106 -13.67 -17.93 -7.98
CA ALA A 106 -13.36 -18.24 -9.38
C ALA A 106 -14.29 -19.30 -10.03
N PRO A 107 -14.60 -20.45 -9.39
CA PRO A 107 -15.53 -21.44 -9.94
C PRO A 107 -16.96 -20.90 -10.13
N ILE A 108 -17.39 -19.98 -9.27
CA ILE A 108 -18.72 -19.35 -9.35
C ILE A 108 -18.81 -18.45 -10.60
N SER A 109 -17.71 -17.76 -10.93
CA SER A 109 -17.62 -16.88 -12.11
C SER A 109 -17.23 -17.58 -13.41
N GLY A 110 -16.90 -18.87 -13.38
CA GLY A 110 -16.40 -19.63 -14.54
C GLY A 110 -15.02 -19.18 -15.05
N SER A 111 -14.23 -18.48 -14.22
CA SER A 111 -12.90 -17.98 -14.58
C SER A 111 -11.80 -18.78 -13.88
N SER A 112 -10.54 -18.66 -14.32
CA SER A 112 -9.44 -19.36 -13.66
C SER A 112 -9.08 -18.68 -12.32
N SER A 113 -8.82 -19.48 -11.28
CA SER A 113 -8.48 -19.00 -9.94
C SER A 113 -7.32 -18.00 -9.96
N MET A 114 -6.26 -18.34 -10.70
CA MET A 114 -5.09 -17.48 -10.82
C MET A 114 -5.42 -16.12 -11.47
N ARG A 115 -6.23 -16.11 -12.54
CA ARG A 115 -6.62 -14.86 -13.20
C ARG A 115 -7.49 -13.99 -12.28
N THR A 116 -8.42 -14.61 -11.56
CA THR A 116 -9.24 -13.92 -10.56
C THR A 116 -8.38 -13.31 -9.45
N GLY A 117 -7.36 -14.04 -8.98
CA GLY A 117 -6.41 -13.52 -8.00
C GLY A 117 -5.61 -12.32 -8.51
N PHE A 118 -5.13 -12.35 -9.76
CA PHE A 118 -4.45 -11.19 -10.35
C PHE A 118 -5.37 -9.98 -10.53
N GLU A 119 -6.62 -10.18 -10.95
CA GLU A 119 -7.58 -9.07 -11.03
C GLU A 119 -7.94 -8.53 -9.64
N ALA A 120 -8.07 -9.38 -8.62
CA ALA A 120 -8.25 -8.96 -7.24
C ALA A 120 -7.06 -8.11 -6.74
N MET A 121 -5.82 -8.54 -7.02
CA MET A 121 -4.61 -7.75 -6.74
C MET A 121 -4.62 -6.40 -7.45
N ARG A 122 -4.99 -6.38 -8.73
CA ARG A 122 -5.02 -5.16 -9.53
C ARG A 122 -6.04 -4.16 -8.99
N LEU A 123 -7.22 -4.61 -8.59
CA LEU A 123 -8.24 -3.76 -7.96
C LEU A 123 -7.84 -3.34 -6.53
N GLY A 124 -7.20 -4.25 -5.80
CA GLY A 124 -6.76 -4.04 -4.42
C GLY A 124 -5.36 -3.42 -4.27
N THR A 125 -4.71 -2.99 -5.35
CA THR A 125 -3.31 -2.51 -5.32
C THR A 125 -3.09 -1.39 -4.29
N ILE A 126 -4.10 -0.57 -4.03
CA ILE A 126 -4.05 0.53 -3.05
C ILE A 126 -3.80 0.01 -1.62
N ILE A 127 -4.38 -1.13 -1.28
CA ILE A 127 -4.26 -1.78 0.04
C ILE A 127 -2.79 -2.11 0.34
N TYR A 128 -1.95 -2.35 -0.68
CA TYR A 128 -0.51 -2.62 -0.48
C TYR A 128 0.29 -1.41 -0.01
N PHE A 129 -0.16 -0.20 -0.34
CA PHE A 129 0.58 1.02 -0.01
C PHE A 129 0.19 1.60 1.35
N ILE A 130 -1.08 1.45 1.75
CA ILE A 130 -1.63 2.02 3.00
C ILE A 130 -0.75 1.70 4.23
N PRO A 131 -0.25 0.46 4.43
CA PRO A 131 0.62 0.12 5.56
C PRO A 131 1.85 0.98 5.70
N PHE A 132 2.53 1.28 4.59
CA PHE A 132 3.73 2.10 4.66
C PHE A 132 3.40 3.51 5.11
N PHE A 133 2.31 4.10 4.62
CA PHE A 133 1.97 5.48 4.95
C PHE A 133 1.62 5.66 6.42
N PHE A 134 0.87 4.74 7.03
CA PHE A 134 0.52 4.90 8.45
C PHE A 134 1.68 4.60 9.39
N VAL A 135 2.68 3.82 8.97
CA VAL A 135 3.93 3.64 9.73
C VAL A 135 4.80 4.88 9.67
N LEU A 136 4.86 5.53 8.51
CA LEU A 136 5.63 6.75 8.32
C LEU A 136 4.91 7.99 8.89
N ASN A 137 3.59 7.92 9.11
CA ASN A 137 2.81 9.01 9.65
C ASN A 137 1.74 8.51 10.65
N PRO A 138 2.03 8.58 11.97
CA PRO A 138 1.10 8.18 13.02
C PRO A 138 -0.23 8.96 13.05
N ALA A 139 -0.36 10.10 12.38
CA ALA A 139 -1.64 10.80 12.30
C ALA A 139 -2.71 9.97 11.56
N LEU A 140 -2.31 9.05 10.68
CA LEU A 140 -3.21 8.11 10.01
C LEU A 140 -3.80 7.06 10.95
N ILE A 141 -3.13 6.76 12.07
CA ILE A 141 -3.64 5.89 13.15
C ILE A 141 -4.29 6.70 14.28
N GLY A 142 -4.54 8.00 14.07
CA GLY A 142 -5.18 8.88 15.04
C GLY A 142 -4.24 9.39 16.14
N GLN A 143 -2.93 9.27 15.96
CA GLN A 143 -1.94 9.87 16.87
C GLN A 143 -1.48 11.23 16.32
N GLY A 144 -1.99 12.32 16.87
CA GLY A 144 -1.63 13.68 16.47
C GLY A 144 -2.66 14.70 16.95
N THR A 145 -2.48 15.96 16.57
CA THR A 145 -3.50 16.97 16.82
C THR A 145 -4.72 16.73 15.92
N THR A 146 -5.91 17.13 16.36
CA THR A 146 -7.15 16.96 15.57
C THR A 146 -7.06 17.61 14.19
N ALA A 147 -6.34 18.73 14.07
CA ALA A 147 -6.13 19.43 12.81
C ALA A 147 -5.20 18.64 11.87
N GLU A 148 -4.10 18.10 12.39
CA GLU A 148 -3.19 17.24 11.61
C GLU A 148 -3.91 15.98 11.12
N ILE A 149 -4.61 15.28 12.02
CA ILE A 149 -5.39 14.08 11.67
C ILE A 149 -6.40 14.40 10.57
N ALA A 150 -7.17 15.48 10.70
CA ALA A 150 -8.15 15.87 9.68
C ALA A 150 -7.49 16.19 8.33
N SER A 151 -6.34 16.87 8.33
CA SER A 151 -5.61 17.21 7.11
C SER A 151 -5.05 15.98 6.40
N VAL A 152 -4.44 15.06 7.16
CA VAL A 152 -3.82 13.83 6.65
C VAL A 152 -4.89 12.83 6.20
N LEU A 153 -6.00 12.72 6.92
CA LEU A 153 -7.14 11.92 6.50
C LEU A 153 -7.73 12.46 5.19
N GLY A 154 -7.88 13.78 5.07
CA GLY A 154 -8.35 14.43 3.85
C GLY A 154 -7.44 14.17 2.65
N SER A 155 -6.13 14.33 2.81
CA SER A 155 -5.16 14.04 1.74
C SER A 155 -5.13 12.55 1.38
N ALA A 156 -5.24 11.66 2.35
CA ALA A 156 -5.31 10.21 2.14
C ALA A 156 -6.55 9.81 1.35
N ILE A 157 -7.73 10.37 1.66
CA ILE A 157 -8.95 10.12 0.88
C ILE A 157 -8.77 10.56 -0.57
N VAL A 158 -8.27 11.77 -0.81
CA VAL A 158 -8.04 12.29 -2.16
C VAL A 158 -7.00 11.46 -2.90
N GLY A 159 -5.88 11.11 -2.27
CA GLY A 159 -4.83 10.33 -2.90
C GLY A 159 -5.27 8.90 -3.23
N VAL A 160 -6.07 8.24 -2.37
CA VAL A 160 -6.68 6.94 -2.66
C VAL A 160 -7.63 7.01 -3.86
N LEU A 161 -8.42 8.08 -3.98
CA LEU A 161 -9.31 8.29 -5.13
C LEU A 161 -8.51 8.47 -6.43
N LEU A 162 -7.41 9.24 -6.40
CA LEU A 162 -6.54 9.45 -7.55
C LEU A 162 -5.79 8.17 -7.97
N LEU A 163 -5.28 7.41 -6.99
CA LEU A 163 -4.67 6.09 -7.24
C LEU A 163 -5.69 5.10 -7.83
N SER A 164 -6.91 5.07 -7.30
CA SER A 164 -8.01 4.28 -7.84
C SER A 164 -8.30 4.66 -9.29
N ALA A 165 -8.38 5.96 -9.57
CA ALA A 165 -8.64 6.48 -10.90
C ALA A 165 -7.52 6.14 -11.90
N ALA A 166 -6.26 6.17 -11.48
CA ALA A 166 -5.12 5.78 -12.29
C ALA A 166 -5.16 4.29 -12.68
N LEU A 167 -5.46 3.42 -11.72
CA LEU A 167 -5.51 1.96 -11.92
C LEU A 167 -6.72 1.55 -12.78
N GLN A 168 -7.90 2.10 -12.48
CA GLN A 168 -9.14 1.77 -13.17
C GLN A 168 -9.26 2.48 -14.53
N GLY A 169 -8.60 3.63 -14.71
CA GLY A 169 -8.75 4.47 -15.91
C GLY A 169 -10.07 5.22 -15.95
N TYR A 170 -10.66 5.49 -14.79
CA TYR A 170 -11.91 6.22 -14.66
C TYR A 170 -11.77 7.25 -13.54
N LEU A 171 -12.02 8.52 -13.85
CA LEU A 171 -11.98 9.60 -12.86
C LEU A 171 -13.41 10.01 -12.54
N LEU A 172 -13.75 9.94 -11.24
CA LEU A 172 -15.05 10.33 -10.72
C LEU A 172 -15.35 11.79 -11.12
N GLY A 173 -16.50 12.02 -11.79
CA GLY A 173 -16.95 13.32 -12.26
C GLY A 173 -16.55 13.71 -13.69
N ILE A 174 -15.45 13.16 -14.25
CA ILE A 174 -14.95 13.53 -15.60
C ILE A 174 -15.13 12.39 -16.61
N GLY A 175 -15.24 11.14 -16.12
CA GLY A 175 -15.51 9.97 -16.95
C GLY A 175 -14.27 9.14 -17.28
N ARG A 176 -14.31 8.38 -18.38
CA ARG A 176 -13.21 7.51 -18.81
C ARG A 176 -11.98 8.31 -19.25
N LEU A 177 -10.80 7.89 -18.78
CA LEU A 177 -9.52 8.50 -19.13
C LEU A 177 -9.05 8.05 -20.52
N GLY A 178 -9.43 8.82 -21.55
CA GLY A 178 -8.93 8.72 -22.92
C GLY A 178 -9.44 7.49 -23.71
N HIS A 179 -9.75 7.68 -24.99
CA HIS A 179 -10.20 6.60 -25.89
C HIS A 179 -9.04 5.79 -26.51
N ALA A 180 -7.82 6.34 -26.53
CA ALA A 180 -6.66 5.71 -27.17
C ALA A 180 -5.64 5.18 -26.14
N ARG A 181 -5.23 3.90 -26.31
CA ARG A 181 -4.35 3.17 -25.38
C ARG A 181 -3.01 3.86 -25.12
N PHE A 182 -2.50 4.64 -26.07
CA PHE A 182 -1.20 5.32 -25.97
C PHE A 182 -1.25 6.62 -25.15
N VAL A 183 -2.39 7.34 -25.19
CA VAL A 183 -2.52 8.65 -24.53
C VAL A 183 -3.00 8.54 -23.08
N GLN A 184 -3.64 7.41 -22.72
CA GLN A 184 -4.07 7.16 -21.34
C GLN A 184 -2.90 6.88 -20.37
N TRP A 185 -1.76 6.36 -20.86
CA TRP A 185 -0.64 5.97 -19.99
C TRP A 185 0.00 7.17 -19.26
N PRO A 186 0.34 8.27 -19.94
CA PRO A 186 0.88 9.47 -19.26
C PRO A 186 -0.07 10.02 -18.18
N ILE A 187 -1.37 10.04 -18.46
CA ILE A 187 -2.36 10.57 -17.50
C ILE A 187 -2.50 9.64 -16.30
N ARG A 188 -2.54 8.33 -16.52
CA ARG A 188 -2.57 7.34 -15.43
C ARG A 188 -1.32 7.41 -14.58
N VAL A 189 -0.14 7.54 -15.18
CA VAL A 189 1.12 7.69 -14.44
C VAL A 189 1.11 8.97 -13.63
N ALA A 190 0.70 10.10 -14.22
CA ALA A 190 0.62 11.38 -13.51
C ALA A 190 -0.39 11.36 -12.35
N LEU A 191 -1.55 10.71 -12.52
CA LEU A 191 -2.52 10.52 -11.44
C LEU A 191 -2.02 9.55 -10.37
N PHE A 192 -1.30 8.50 -10.77
CA PHE A 192 -0.70 7.54 -9.85
C PHE A 192 0.38 8.21 -8.99
N THR A 193 1.29 8.95 -9.61
CA THR A 193 2.33 9.69 -8.89
C THR A 193 1.74 10.79 -8.03
N GLY A 194 0.79 11.57 -8.55
CA GLY A 194 0.09 12.62 -7.78
C GLY A 194 -0.67 12.05 -6.58
N GLY A 195 -1.39 10.94 -6.76
CA GLY A 195 -2.10 10.27 -5.68
C GLY A 195 -1.16 9.67 -4.62
N LEU A 196 -0.04 9.08 -5.05
CA LEU A 196 0.97 8.53 -4.15
C LEU A 196 1.68 9.63 -3.35
N LEU A 197 2.00 10.77 -3.98
CA LEU A 197 2.61 11.93 -3.33
C LEU A 197 1.66 12.62 -2.33
N LEU A 198 0.34 12.59 -2.58
CA LEU A 198 -0.66 13.05 -1.59
C LEU A 198 -0.80 12.10 -0.40
N LEU A 199 -0.54 10.82 -0.60
CA LEU A 199 -0.56 9.81 0.46
C LEU A 199 0.69 9.82 1.32
N VAL A 200 1.83 10.33 0.82
CA VAL A 200 3.01 10.61 1.64
C VAL A 200 2.70 11.88 2.44
N PRO A 201 2.26 11.78 3.70
CA PRO A 201 1.79 12.96 4.40
C PRO A 201 3.02 13.60 5.04
N GLY A 202 3.23 14.87 4.72
CA GLY A 202 4.37 15.65 5.19
C GLY A 202 4.37 15.87 6.70
N GLY A 203 4.81 14.85 7.45
CA GLY A 203 5.52 15.08 8.69
C GLY A 203 6.82 15.82 8.40
N ASP A 204 7.31 16.59 9.37
CA ASP A 204 8.45 17.47 9.21
C ASP A 204 9.65 16.76 8.56
N ASN A 205 9.89 17.09 7.28
CA ASN A 205 11.10 16.76 6.53
C ASN A 205 11.39 15.26 6.32
N PHE A 206 10.55 14.56 5.55
CA PHE A 206 11.00 13.31 4.94
C PHE A 206 12.13 13.61 3.93
N GLY A 207 13.38 13.32 4.32
CA GLY A 207 14.57 13.57 3.48
C GLY A 207 14.93 15.05 3.27
N GLY A 208 14.51 15.95 4.17
CA GLY A 208 14.84 17.39 4.08
C GLY A 208 13.93 18.23 3.17
N ILE A 209 12.86 17.63 2.62
CA ILE A 209 11.89 18.31 1.75
C ILE A 209 10.59 18.56 2.52
N SER A 210 10.10 19.80 2.53
CA SER A 210 8.88 20.19 3.25
C SER A 210 7.63 19.52 2.69
N GLY A 211 6.69 19.14 3.56
CA GLY A 211 5.39 18.55 3.19
C GLY A 211 4.54 19.38 2.23
N SER A 212 4.73 20.71 2.24
CA SER A 212 4.11 21.63 1.30
C SER A 212 4.62 21.44 -0.14
N VAL A 213 5.86 21.01 -0.32
CA VAL A 213 6.43 20.73 -1.65
C VAL A 213 5.82 19.47 -2.24
N PHE A 214 5.64 18.42 -1.43
CA PHE A 214 4.99 17.18 -1.87
C PHE A 214 3.56 17.40 -2.35
N THR A 215 2.79 18.20 -1.60
CA THR A 215 1.42 18.59 -1.97
C THR A 215 1.40 19.46 -3.22
N LEU A 216 2.30 20.42 -3.38
CA LEU A 216 2.41 21.25 -4.59
C LEU A 216 2.76 20.42 -5.83
N VAL A 217 3.73 19.50 -5.72
CA VAL A 217 4.11 18.60 -6.82
C VAL A 217 2.95 17.68 -7.17
N ALA A 218 2.24 17.15 -6.17
CA ALA A 218 1.07 16.31 -6.41
C ALA A 218 -0.05 17.07 -7.12
N VAL A 219 -0.36 18.30 -6.69
CA VAL A 219 -1.33 19.18 -7.36
C VAL A 219 -0.87 19.48 -8.79
N GLY A 220 0.42 19.71 -9.02
CA GLY A 220 0.99 19.87 -10.35
C GLY A 220 0.79 18.65 -11.24
N CYS A 221 1.07 17.44 -10.74
CA CYS A 221 0.85 16.19 -11.47
C CYS A 221 -0.64 15.98 -11.81
N VAL A 222 -1.54 16.28 -10.88
CA VAL A 222 -3.00 16.20 -11.11
C VAL A 222 -3.46 17.26 -12.11
N ALA A 223 -2.95 18.49 -12.02
CA ALA A 223 -3.26 19.55 -12.98
C ALA A 223 -2.80 19.21 -14.40
N VAL A 224 -1.60 18.62 -14.56
CA VAL A 224 -1.10 18.12 -15.84
C VAL A 224 -2.01 16.99 -16.36
N ALA A 225 -2.42 16.06 -15.50
CA ALA A 225 -3.33 14.98 -15.86
C ALA A 225 -4.68 15.51 -16.38
N LEU A 226 -5.26 16.50 -15.69
CA LEU A 226 -6.51 17.15 -16.06
C LEU A 226 -6.38 17.99 -17.33
N ALA A 227 -5.27 18.73 -17.50
CA ALA A 227 -5.01 19.52 -18.71
C ALA A 227 -4.86 18.61 -19.95
N LEU A 228 -4.13 17.50 -19.82
CA LEU A 228 -4.03 16.49 -20.88
C LEU A 228 -5.39 15.88 -21.20
N GLN A 229 -6.19 15.56 -20.18
CA GLN A 229 -7.54 15.04 -20.37
C GLN A 229 -8.46 16.04 -21.08
N PHE A 230 -8.40 17.32 -20.72
CA PHE A 230 -9.17 18.39 -21.37
C PHE A 230 -8.77 18.59 -22.84
N VAL A 231 -7.48 18.57 -23.14
CA VAL A 231 -6.97 18.65 -24.53
C VAL A 231 -7.46 17.48 -25.39
N ILE A 232 -7.62 16.30 -24.79
CA ILE A 232 -8.08 15.08 -25.49
C ILE A 232 -9.60 15.04 -25.65
N GLN A 233 -10.36 15.55 -24.68
CA GLN A 233 -11.83 15.62 -24.75
C GLN A 233 -12.33 16.77 -25.64
N ASN A 234 -11.45 17.69 -26.06
CA ASN A 234 -11.84 18.86 -26.84
C ASN A 234 -12.34 18.46 -28.25
N PRO A 235 -13.62 18.70 -28.59
CA PRO A 235 -14.27 18.17 -29.81
C PRO A 235 -13.75 18.75 -31.14
N ASN A 236 -12.89 19.78 -31.11
CA ASN A 236 -12.37 20.42 -32.33
C ASN A 236 -11.39 19.57 -33.15
N LYS A 237 -10.76 18.53 -32.58
CA LYS A 237 -9.87 17.63 -33.34
C LYS A 237 -10.62 16.50 -34.07
N ALA A 238 -11.86 16.19 -33.67
CA ALA A 238 -12.67 15.18 -34.35
C ALA A 238 -13.17 15.64 -35.74
N ARG A 239 -13.23 16.96 -36.00
CA ARG A 239 -13.68 17.50 -37.30
C ARG A 239 -12.61 17.55 -38.39
N ILE A 240 -11.32 17.48 -38.04
CA ILE A 240 -10.24 17.64 -39.03
C ILE A 240 -9.91 16.29 -39.71
N GLY A 241 -10.17 15.16 -39.05
CA GLY A 241 -9.97 13.82 -39.62
C GLY A 241 -11.07 13.35 -40.58
N VAL A 242 -12.15 14.12 -40.78
CA VAL A 242 -13.26 13.75 -41.68
C VAL A 242 -13.22 14.54 -43.00
N LEU A 243 -12.29 15.49 -43.15
CA LEU A 243 -12.12 16.30 -44.37
C LEU A 243 -10.81 15.99 -45.12
N SER A 244 -10.11 14.91 -44.78
CA SER A 244 -8.84 14.54 -45.41
C SER A 244 -8.70 13.06 -45.74
N GLU A 245 -9.80 12.33 -45.94
CA GLU A 245 -9.83 11.03 -46.63
C GLU A 245 -11.08 10.96 -47.53
#